data_AF-A0A7C7Q5K8-F1
#
_entry.id   AF-A0A7C7Q5K8-F1
#
_cell.length_a   1.000
_cell.length_b   1.000
_cell.length_c   1.000
_cell.angle_alpha   90.00
_cell.angle_beta   90.00
_cell.angle_gamma   90.00
#
_symmetry.space_group_name_H-M   'P 1'
#
loop_
_entity.id
_entity.type
_entity.pdbx_description
1 polymer ?
#
loop_
_entity_poly.entity_id
_entity_poly.type
_entity_poly.pdbx_seq_one_letter_code
_entity_poly.pdbx_strand_id
1 'polypeptide(L)'
;MDLIESSGRVLEVKFSRKMTEASRMQLLYYLYYIKRRFGVELVGELRFPKERRRMEVCLTAEDIPVIERILKAIREIESMPAPPHAEFTPICTVCAYAELCWG
;
A
#
# COMPACT_ATOMS: atom_id res chain seq x y z
N MET A 1 3.39 9.29 -0.97
CA MET A 1 3.34 9.85 0.38
C MET A 1 3.02 11.31 0.21
N ASP A 2 1.77 11.65 0.50
CA ASP A 2 1.20 12.86 -0.08
C ASP A 2 1.34 14.05 0.88
N LEU A 3 1.24 13.83 2.20
CA LEU A 3 1.53 14.86 3.21
C LEU A 3 2.01 14.27 4.54
N ILE A 4 3.02 14.89 5.16
CA ILE A 4 3.20 14.87 6.63
C ILE A 4 2.48 16.10 7.15
N GLU A 5 1.39 15.90 7.88
CA GLU A 5 0.77 17.03 8.57
C GLU A 5 1.64 17.44 9.77
N SER A 6 1.65 18.74 10.11
CA SER A 6 2.29 19.28 11.32
C SER A 6 1.81 18.65 12.63
N SER A 7 0.75 17.84 12.56
CA SER A 7 0.15 17.03 13.63
C SER A 7 0.89 15.72 13.90
N GLY A 8 1.97 15.38 13.18
CA GLY A 8 2.69 14.12 13.35
C GLY A 8 1.94 12.92 12.74
N ARG A 9 1.28 13.13 11.60
CA ARG A 9 0.49 12.10 10.90
C ARG A 9 0.93 11.95 9.45
N VAL A 10 0.85 10.73 8.94
CA VAL A 10 1.03 10.43 7.51
C VAL A 10 -0.35 10.37 6.86
N LEU A 11 -0.61 11.26 5.91
CA LEU A 11 -1.90 11.34 5.22
C LEU A 11 -1.80 10.71 3.82
N GLU A 12 -2.77 9.85 3.51
CA GLU A 12 -2.97 9.27 2.19
C GLU A 12 -4.42 9.54 1.73
N VAL A 13 -4.58 10.08 0.51
CA VAL A 13 -5.89 10.43 -0.04
C VAL A 13 -6.15 9.62 -1.31
N LYS A 14 -7.23 8.83 -1.33
CA LYS A 14 -7.67 8.09 -2.52
C LYS A 14 -9.07 8.53 -2.91
N PHE A 15 -9.30 8.75 -4.21
CA PHE A 15 -10.60 9.24 -4.68
C PHE A 15 -11.77 8.38 -4.20
N SER A 16 -11.63 7.04 -4.20
CA SER A 16 -12.68 6.11 -3.76
C SER A 16 -12.13 4.99 -2.87
N ARG A 17 -13.01 4.36 -2.09
CA ARG A 17 -12.67 3.24 -1.20
C ARG A 17 -12.49 1.87 -1.88
N LYS A 18 -12.55 1.78 -3.21
CA LYS A 18 -12.53 0.50 -3.96
C LYS A 18 -11.32 -0.38 -3.64
N MET A 19 -10.16 0.23 -3.37
CA MET A 19 -8.90 -0.47 -3.08
C MET A 19 -8.45 -0.19 -1.63
N THR A 20 -9.38 -0.26 -0.67
CA THR A 20 -9.10 0.09 0.73
C THR A 20 -7.96 -0.72 1.32
N GLU A 21 -7.91 -2.03 1.06
CA GLU A 21 -6.87 -2.90 1.60
C GLU A 21 -5.48 -2.54 1.06
N ALA A 22 -5.35 -2.38 -0.26
CA ALA A 22 -4.11 -1.91 -0.88
C ALA A 22 -3.68 -0.54 -0.34
N SER A 23 -4.64 0.37 -0.14
CA SER A 23 -4.37 1.70 0.43
C SER A 23 -3.91 1.62 1.89
N ARG A 24 -4.49 0.72 2.68
CA ARG A 24 -4.05 0.44 4.07
C ARG A 24 -2.64 -0.12 4.08
N MET A 25 -2.35 -1.11 3.23
CA MET A 25 -1.01 -1.72 3.15
C MET A 25 0.05 -0.69 2.73
N GLN A 26 -0.28 0.18 1.76
CA GLN A 26 0.60 1.28 1.34
C GLN A 26 0.94 2.19 2.54
N LEU A 27 -0.06 2.61 3.31
CA LEU A 27 0.15 3.48 4.46
C LEU A 27 0.91 2.78 5.61
N LEU A 28 0.58 1.51 5.88
CA LEU A 28 1.31 0.69 6.84
C LEU A 28 2.79 0.57 6.51
N TYR A 29 3.13 0.35 5.24
CA TYR A 29 4.52 0.29 4.80
C TYR A 29 5.26 1.60 5.12
N TYR A 30 4.63 2.76 4.93
CA TYR A 30 5.24 4.03 5.30
C TYR A 30 5.46 4.16 6.81
N LEU A 31 4.46 3.81 7.63
CA LEU A 31 4.61 3.84 9.09
C LEU A 31 5.72 2.90 9.57
N TYR A 32 5.77 1.69 9.00
CA TYR A 32 6.84 0.71 9.23
C TYR A 32 8.21 1.27 8.85
N TYR A 33 8.33 1.85 7.66
CA TYR A 33 9.58 2.42 7.17
C TYR A 33 10.07 3.55 8.09
N ILE A 34 9.18 4.46 8.48
CA ILE A 34 9.53 5.59 9.36
C ILE A 34 9.98 5.09 10.73
N LYS A 35 9.23 4.17 11.35
CA LYS A 35 9.60 3.55 12.63
C LYS A 35 10.96 2.87 12.54
N ARG A 36 11.20 2.07 11.49
CA ARG A 36 12.45 1.33 11.33
C ARG A 36 13.65 2.22 11.02
N ARG A 37 13.47 3.27 10.20
CA ARG A 37 14.57 4.11 9.72
C ARG A 37 14.95 5.23 10.68
N PHE A 38 13.97 5.75 11.44
CA PHE A 38 14.12 6.94 12.27
C PHE A 38 13.73 6.72 13.74
N GLY A 39 13.16 5.57 14.10
CA GLY A 39 12.71 5.30 15.47
C GLY A 39 11.45 6.07 15.89
N VAL A 40 10.76 6.69 14.94
CA VAL A 40 9.57 7.52 15.20
C VAL A 40 8.30 6.72 14.95
N GLU A 41 7.42 6.69 15.94
CA GLU A 41 6.08 6.13 15.77
C GLU A 41 5.09 7.23 15.39
N LEU A 42 4.39 7.03 14.28
CA LEU A 42 3.37 7.94 13.77
C LEU A 42 2.06 7.19 13.52
N VAL A 43 0.98 7.96 13.43
CA VAL A 43 -0.33 7.45 13.03
C VAL A 43 -0.61 7.85 11.58
N GLY A 44 -1.21 6.93 10.83
CA GLY A 44 -1.65 7.16 9.46
C GLY A 44 -3.13 7.56 9.39
N GLU A 45 -3.50 8.36 8.40
CA GLU A 45 -4.88 8.63 8.05
C GLU A 45 -5.13 8.38 6.56
N LEU A 46 -6.15 7.59 6.26
CA LEU A 46 -6.69 7.40 4.91
C LEU A 46 -7.96 8.24 4.73
N ARG A 47 -7.98 9.08 3.68
CA ARG A 47 -9.16 9.84 3.29
C ARG A 47 -9.71 9.35 1.95
N PHE A 48 -11.03 9.15 1.91
CA PHE A 48 -11.79 8.81 0.72
C PHE A 48 -12.81 9.92 0.43
N PRO A 49 -12.47 10.94 -0.37
CA PRO A 49 -13.34 12.10 -0.59
C PRO A 49 -14.70 11.75 -1.19
N LYS A 50 -14.76 10.80 -2.14
CA LYS A 50 -16.02 10.38 -2.78
C LYS A 50 -17.03 9.84 -1.77
N GLU A 51 -16.58 9.04 -0.82
CA GLU A 51 -17.42 8.48 0.24
C GLU A 51 -17.46 9.34 1.51
N ARG A 52 -16.81 10.51 1.51
CA ARG A 52 -16.63 11.39 2.68
C ARG A 52 -16.15 10.62 3.92
N ARG A 53 -15.29 9.63 3.72
CA ARG A 53 -14.83 8.72 4.77
C ARG A 53 -13.39 9.00 5.15
N ARG A 54 -13.09 8.86 6.44
CA ARG A 54 -11.73 8.86 6.98
C ARG A 54 -11.49 7.57 7.77
N MET A 55 -10.27 7.06 7.75
CA MET A 55 -9.88 5.86 8.48
C MET A 55 -8.50 6.09 9.08
N GLU A 56 -8.38 5.90 10.39
CA GLU A 56 -7.08 5.88 11.06
C GLU A 56 -6.39 4.53 10.82
N VAL A 57 -5.08 4.55 10.66
CA VAL A 57 -4.24 3.37 10.46
C VAL A 57 -3.06 3.45 11.42
N CYS A 58 -2.95 2.48 12.31
CA CYS A 58 -1.82 2.32 13.21
C CYS A 58 -1.03 1.08 12.82
N LEU A 59 0.30 1.16 12.90
CA LEU A 59 1.18 0.03 12.72
C LEU A 59 1.16 -0.84 13.98
N THR A 60 0.62 -2.05 13.91
CA THR A 60 0.61 -2.97 15.05
C THR A 60 1.81 -3.92 15.01
N ALA A 61 2.02 -4.69 16.10
CA ALA A 61 3.06 -5.71 16.15
C ALA A 61 2.82 -6.84 15.13
N GLU A 62 1.55 -7.15 14.83
CA GLU A 62 1.13 -8.17 13.88
C GLU A 62 1.31 -7.72 12.43
N ASP A 63 1.22 -6.42 12.14
CA ASP A 63 1.43 -5.87 10.80
C ASP A 63 2.90 -6.00 10.36
N ILE A 64 3.86 -5.88 11.29
CA ILE A 64 5.31 -5.93 11.00
C ILE A 64 5.73 -7.20 10.24
N PRO A 65 5.49 -8.42 10.75
CA PRO A 65 5.90 -9.64 10.04
C PRO A 65 5.16 -9.83 8.72
N VAL A 66 3.95 -9.27 8.56
CA VAL A 66 3.22 -9.27 7.28
C VAL A 66 3.94 -8.40 6.25
N ILE A 67 4.31 -7.17 6.61
CA ILE A 67 5.04 -6.25 5.73
C ILE A 67 6.39 -6.85 5.34
N GLU A 68 7.14 -7.41 6.29
CA GLU A 68 8.45 -8.03 6.00
C GLU A 68 8.34 -9.22 5.05
N ARG A 69 7.29 -10.03 5.20
CA ARG A 69 6.99 -11.13 4.27
C ARG A 69 6.68 -10.62 2.87
N ILE A 70 5.86 -9.57 2.75
CA ILE A 70 5.53 -8.95 1.45
C ILE A 70 6.80 -8.39 0.79
N LEU A 71 7.65 -7.68 1.53
CA LEU A 71 8.92 -7.15 1.02
C LEU A 71 9.89 -8.26 0.58
N LYS A 72 9.88 -9.41 1.27
CA LYS A 72 10.62 -10.59 0.84
C LYS A 72 10.06 -11.15 -0.48
N ALA A 73 8.75 -11.34 -0.57
CA ALA A 73 8.09 -11.85 -1.77
C ALA A 73 8.30 -10.93 -2.99
N ILE A 74 8.28 -9.61 -2.81
CA ILE A 74 8.59 -8.64 -3.88
C ILE A 74 10.00 -8.90 -4.43
N ARG A 75 11.01 -9.02 -3.56
CA ARG A 75 12.39 -9.29 -3.98
C ARG A 75 12.53 -10.66 -4.67
N GLU A 76 11.78 -11.66 -4.22
CA GLU A 76 11.74 -12.97 -4.87
C GLU A 76 11.20 -12.85 -6.30
N ILE A 77 10.09 -12.13 -6.49
CA ILE A 77 9.49 -11.87 -7.82
C ILE A 77 10.45 -11.08 -8.71
N GLU A 78 11.08 -10.02 -8.20
CA GLU A 78 12.05 -9.20 -8.95
C GLU A 78 13.28 -10.00 -9.42
N SER A 79 13.65 -11.05 -8.67
CA SER A 79 14.79 -11.91 -9.01
C SER A 79 14.46 -13.00 -10.04
N MET A 80 13.18 -13.16 -10.41
CA MET A 80 12.78 -14.19 -11.37
C MET A 80 13.22 -13.80 -12.79
N PRO A 81 13.65 -14.78 -13.62
CA PRO A 81 13.99 -14.50 -15.02
C PRO A 81 12.77 -14.07 -15.86
N ALA A 82 11.56 -14.34 -15.37
CA ALA A 82 10.29 -13.97 -15.98
C ALA A 82 9.24 -13.72 -14.87
N PRO A 83 8.22 -12.88 -15.11
CA PRO A 83 7.16 -12.65 -14.13
C PRO A 83 6.42 -13.96 -13.79
N PRO A 84 5.89 -14.09 -12.56
CA PRO A 84 5.10 -15.26 -12.17
C PRO A 84 3.82 -15.36 -13.01
N HIS A 85 3.27 -16.57 -13.11
CA HIS A 85 1.99 -16.79 -13.77
C HIS A 85 0.91 -15.91 -13.13
N ALA A 86 0.16 -15.20 -13.97
CA ALA A 86 -0.98 -14.39 -13.58
C ALA A 86 -2.23 -14.87 -14.31
N GLU A 87 -3.40 -14.59 -13.74
CA GLU A 87 -4.69 -14.80 -14.40
C GLU A 87 -5.31 -13.46 -14.78
N PHE A 88 -6.15 -13.45 -15.81
CA PHE A 88 -6.93 -12.26 -16.15
C PHE A 88 -8.01 -12.03 -15.09
N THR A 89 -7.95 -10.89 -14.40
CA THR A 89 -8.91 -10.53 -13.35
C THR A 89 -9.68 -9.26 -13.73
N PRO A 90 -10.76 -8.89 -13.01
CA PRO A 90 -11.49 -7.65 -13.30
C PRO A 90 -10.63 -6.37 -13.27
N ILE A 91 -9.53 -6.35 -12.52
CA ILE A 91 -8.60 -5.20 -12.49
C ILE A 91 -7.88 -5.03 -13.83
N CYS A 92 -7.64 -6.13 -14.55
CA CYS A 92 -6.99 -6.11 -15.87
C CYS A 92 -7.81 -5.33 -16.90
N THR A 93 -9.15 -5.28 -16.79
CA THR A 93 -10.03 -4.57 -17.74
C THR A 93 -9.76 -3.07 -17.86
N VAL A 94 -9.20 -2.45 -16.83
CA VAL A 94 -8.85 -1.02 -16.78
C VAL A 94 -7.35 -0.79 -16.63
N CYS A 95 -6.55 -1.86 -16.71
CA CYS A 95 -5.11 -1.80 -16.50
C CYS A 95 -4.42 -1.21 -17.73
N ALA A 96 -3.59 -0.17 -17.53
CA ALA A 96 -2.80 0.43 -18.59
C ALA A 96 -1.80 -0.55 -19.25
N TYR A 97 -1.51 -1.67 -18.59
CA TYR A 97 -0.58 -2.70 -19.07
C TYR A 97 -1.31 -3.93 -19.64
N ALA A 98 -2.64 -3.93 -19.76
CA ALA A 98 -3.41 -5.10 -20.19
C ALA A 98 -2.94 -5.66 -21.54
N GLU A 99 -2.71 -4.80 -22.53
CA GLU A 99 -2.21 -5.19 -23.86
C GLU A 99 -0.80 -5.79 -23.79
N LEU A 100 0.05 -5.34 -22.87
CA LEU A 100 1.40 -5.92 -22.72
C LEU A 100 1.37 -7.29 -22.02
N CYS A 101 0.36 -7.53 -21.17
CA CYS A 101 0.22 -8.79 -20.44
C CYS A 101 -0.55 -9.85 -21.23
N TRP A 102 -1.52 -9.45 -22.06
CA TRP A 102 -2.52 -10.35 -22.65
C TRP A 102 -2.73 -10.18 -24.17
N GLY A 103 -2.05 -9.22 -24.79
CA GLY A 103 -2.07 -9.01 -26.25
C GLY A 103 -1.13 -9.94 -27.00
#